data_AF-A0A0T7FMD8-F1
#
_entry.id   AF-A0A0T7FMD8-F1
#
_cell.length_a   1.000
_cell.length_b   1.000
_cell.length_c   1.000
_cell.angle_alpha   90.00
_cell.angle_beta   90.00
_cell.angle_gamma   90.00
#
_symmetry.space_group_name_H-M   'P 1'
#
loop_
_entity.id
_entity.type
_entity.pdbx_description
1 polymer ?
#
loop_
_entity_poly.entity_id
_entity_poly.type
_entity_poly.pdbx_seq_one_letter_code
_entity_poly.pdbx_strand_id
1 'polypeptide(L)' 'MLFLTAASIGICVGTMRSAFSIAFVAVMITATFALATAASPGPASYFNLLIAILGYNAGLIGFLMGRFALNTRRAA' A
#
# COMPACT_ATOMS: atom_id res chain seq x y z
N MET A 1 2.53 3.87 13.39
CA MET A 1 1.66 4.60 12.43
C MET A 1 1.93 4.23 10.97
N LEU A 2 3.19 4.12 10.54
CA LEU A 2 3.58 3.88 9.14
C LEU A 2 2.82 2.73 8.44
N PHE A 3 2.71 1.56 9.11
CA PHE A 3 1.95 0.41 8.58
C PHE A 3 0.49 0.75 8.30
N LEU A 4 -0.22 1.33 9.29
CA LEU A 4 -1.64 1.70 9.17
C LEU A 4 -1.87 2.72 8.06
N THR A 5 -0.96 3.70 7.91
CA THR A 5 -1.00 4.68 6.83
C THR A 5 -0.82 4.02 5.46
N ALA A 6 0.14 3.10 5.33
CA ALA A 6 0.33 2.38 4.08
C ALA A 6 -0.87 1.46 3.76
N ALA A 7 -1.45 0.82 4.77
CA ALA A 7 -2.65 0.00 4.61
C ALA A 7 -3.87 0.81 4.17
N SER A 8 -4.10 2.01 4.73
CA SER A 8 -5.19 2.87 4.27
C SER A 8 -4.98 3.33 2.82
N ILE A 9 -3.74 3.64 2.42
CA ILE A 9 -3.39 3.92 1.01
C ILE A 9 -3.74 2.72 0.13
N GLY A 10 -3.38 1.50 0.54
CA GLY A 10 -3.70 0.26 -0.19
C GLY A 10 -5.21 0.07 -0.40
N ILE A 11 -6.01 0.30 0.64
CA ILE A 11 -7.48 0.25 0.53
C ILE A 11 -7.98 1.31 -0.46
N CYS A 12 -7.56 2.57 -0.31
CA CYS A 12 -7.97 3.67 -1.17
C CYS A 12 -7.64 3.40 -2.64
N VAL A 13 -6.43 2.91 -2.94
CA VAL A 13 -6.04 2.57 -4.31
C VAL A 13 -6.82 1.37 -4.84
N GLY A 14 -7.14 0.39 -3.99
CA GLY A 14 -8.05 -0.70 -4.33
C GLY A 14 -9.42 -0.20 -4.83
N THR A 15 -9.96 0.87 -4.24
CA THR A 15 -11.23 1.47 -4.69
C THR A 15 -11.17 2.05 -6.11
N MET A 16 -9.99 2.47 -6.58
CA MET A 16 -9.79 3.02 -7.92
C MET A 16 -9.90 1.95 -9.02
N ARG A 17 -9.88 0.65 -8.66
CA ARG A 17 -10.03 -0.50 -9.58
C ARG A 17 -9.09 -0.48 -10.79
N SER A 18 -7.94 0.19 -10.68
CA SER A 18 -6.97 0.36 -11.77
C SER A 18 -5.63 -0.28 -11.39
N ALA A 19 -5.17 -1.25 -12.18
CA ALA A 19 -3.86 -1.87 -12.00
C ALA A 19 -2.72 -0.86 -12.16
N PHE A 20 -2.90 0.15 -13.04
CA PHE A 20 -1.95 1.24 -13.20
C PHE A 20 -1.83 2.06 -11.90
N SER A 21 -2.95 2.45 -11.29
CA SER A 21 -2.93 3.18 -10.02
C SER A 21 -2.27 2.38 -8.90
N ILE A 22 -2.49 1.06 -8.87
CA ILE A 22 -1.84 0.14 -7.92
C ILE A 22 -0.32 0.15 -8.09
N ALA A 23 0.16 -0.01 -9.33
CA ALA A 23 1.60 -0.02 -9.61
C ALA A 23 2.24 1.37 -9.36
N PHE A 24 1.57 2.44 -9.80
CA PHE A 24 2.03 3.81 -9.64
C PHE A 24 2.24 4.18 -8.17
N VAL A 25 1.28 3.85 -7.30
CA VAL A 25 1.41 4.15 -5.87
C VAL A 25 2.51 3.32 -5.20
N ALA A 26 2.69 2.05 -5.60
CA ALA A 26 3.82 1.24 -5.11
C ALA A 26 5.19 1.87 -5.49
N VAL A 27 5.30 2.39 -6.71
CA VAL A 27 6.49 3.14 -7.16
C VAL A 27 6.65 4.42 -6.35
N MET A 28 5.59 5.19 -6.11
CA MET A 28 5.64 6.43 -5.31
C MET A 28 6.08 6.20 -3.86
N ILE A 29 5.63 5.10 -3.22
CA ILE A 29 6.09 4.71 -1.89
C ILE A 29 7.60 4.49 -1.93
N THR A 30 8.08 3.65 -2.84
CA THR A 30 9.51 3.32 -2.95
C THR A 30 10.36 4.55 -3.29
N ALA A 31 9.88 5.39 -4.22
CA ALA A 31 10.53 6.63 -4.62
C ALA A 31 10.64 7.64 -3.47
N THR A 32 9.64 7.72 -2.59
CA THR A 32 9.68 8.59 -1.41
C THR A 32 10.79 8.16 -0.45
N PHE A 33 10.94 6.86 -0.20
CA PHE A 33 12.03 6.35 0.63
C PHE A 33 13.39 6.54 -0.05
N ALA A 34 13.50 6.30 -1.36
CA ALA A 34 14.72 6.57 -2.12
C ALA A 34 15.11 8.05 -2.04
N LEU A 35 14.15 8.96 -2.19
CA LEU A 35 14.38 10.39 -2.07
C LEU A 35 14.81 10.78 -0.65
N ALA A 36 14.17 10.20 0.38
CA ALA A 36 14.58 10.40 1.76
C ALA A 36 16.02 9.91 2.02
N THR A 37 16.45 8.82 1.36
CA THR A 37 17.85 8.34 1.46
C THR A 37 18.84 9.30 0.82
N ALA A 38 18.45 9.96 -0.29
CA ALA A 38 19.32 10.89 -1.01
C ALA A 38 19.38 12.28 -0.35
N ALA A 39 18.29 12.70 0.29
CA ALA A 39 18.15 14.04 0.86
C ALA A 39 18.51 14.15 2.35
N SER A 40 18.59 13.02 3.08
CA SER A 40 18.88 13.01 4.52
C SER A 40 20.28 12.47 4.83
N PRO A 41 21.08 13.15 5.66
CA PRO A 41 22.35 12.61 6.19
C PRO A 41 22.18 11.42 7.15
N GLY A 42 20.94 11.19 7.64
CA GLY A 42 20.65 10.13 8.59
C GLY A 42 20.46 8.76 7.91
N PRO A 43 20.73 7.65 8.62
CA PRO A 43 20.57 6.31 8.07
C PRO A 43 19.12 6.07 7.63
N ALA A 44 18.94 5.81 6.34
CA ALA A 44 17.65 5.42 5.81
C ALA A 44 17.22 4.06 6.37
N SER A 45 16.07 4.03 7.05
CA SER A 45 15.56 2.78 7.61
C SER A 45 14.86 1.96 6.53
N TYR A 46 15.58 0.99 5.95
CA TYR A 46 15.01 -0.02 5.05
C TYR A 46 13.91 -0.85 5.73
N PHE A 47 13.96 -0.97 7.07
CA PHE A 47 12.90 -1.62 7.85
C PHE A 47 11.57 -0.86 7.75
N ASN A 48 11.61 0.48 7.77
CA ASN A 48 10.41 1.30 7.58
C ASN A 48 9.84 1.18 6.15
N LEU A 49 10.72 1.01 5.15
CA LEU A 49 10.29 0.71 3.78
C LEU A 49 9.60 -0.66 3.70
N LEU A 50 10.15 -1.69 4.34
CA LEU A 50 9.53 -3.01 4.39
C LEU A 50 8.15 -2.95 5.05
N ILE A 51 8.02 -2.22 6.17
CA ILE A 51 6.73 -1.99 6.84
C ILE A 51 5.73 -1.29 5.92
N ALA A 52 6.17 -0.29 5.15
CA ALA A 52 5.32 0.42 4.20
C ALA A 52 4.81 -0.50 3.08
N ILE A 53 5.70 -1.33 2.51
CA ILE A 53 5.35 -2.29 1.47
C ILE A 53 4.35 -3.32 2.01
N LEU A 54 4.61 -3.89 3.19
CA LEU A 54 3.71 -4.85 3.83
C LEU A 54 2.35 -4.22 4.13
N GLY A 55 2.32 -3.00 4.66
CA GLY A 55 1.09 -2.27 4.95
C GLY A 55 0.26 -2.03 3.68
N TYR A 56 0.89 -1.51 2.62
CA TYR A 56 0.24 -1.25 1.33
C TYR A 56 -0.39 -2.52 0.74
N ASN A 57 0.36 -3.62 0.70
CA ASN A 57 -0.14 -4.90 0.20
C ASN A 57 -1.24 -5.49 1.09
N ALA A 58 -1.09 -5.41 2.43
CA ALA A 58 -2.12 -5.86 3.36
C ALA A 58 -3.44 -5.09 3.17
N GLY A 59 -3.37 -3.78 2.95
CA GLY A 59 -4.54 -2.95 2.65
C GLY A 59 -5.24 -3.36 1.35
N LEU A 60 -4.46 -3.61 0.28
CA LEU A 60 -4.99 -4.09 -1.01
C LEU A 60 -5.64 -5.47 -0.90
N ILE A 61 -4.99 -6.42 -0.24
CA ILE A 61 -5.52 -7.77 -0.02
C ILE A 61 -6.79 -7.70 0.83
N GLY A 62 -6.78 -6.90 1.91
CA GLY A 62 -7.96 -6.69 2.75
C GLY A 62 -9.15 -6.11 1.96
N PHE A 63 -8.90 -5.15 1.08
CA PHE A 63 -9.93 -4.61 0.18
C PHE A 63 -10.48 -5.68 -0.77
N LEU A 64 -9.61 -6.49 -1.38
CA LEU A 64 -10.02 -7.58 -2.28
C LEU A 64 -10.82 -8.66 -1.54
N MET A 65 -10.39 -9.07 -0.35
CA MET A 65 -11.12 -10.01 0.51
C MET A 65 -12.49 -9.46 0.90
N GLY A 66 -12.57 -8.17 1.28
CA GLY A 66 -13.84 -7.52 1.58
C GLY A 66 -14.78 -7.52 0.38
N ARG A 67 -14.28 -7.17 -0.81
CA ARG A 67 -15.06 -7.21 -2.06
C ARG A 67 -15.50 -8.63 -2.41
N PHE A 68 -14.63 -9.62 -2.24
CA PHE A 68 -14.94 -11.03 -2.47
C PHE A 68 -16.05 -11.51 -1.52
N ALA A 69 -15.90 -11.27 -0.21
CA ALA A 69 -16.89 -11.65 0.79
C ALA A 69 -18.27 -11.02 0.53
N LEU A 70 -18.31 -9.76 0.11
CA LEU A 70 -19.56 -9.08 -0.27
C LEU A 70 -20.18 -9.67 -1.54
N ASN A 71 -19.37 -10.03 -2.54
CA ASN A 71 -19.87 -10.69 -3.75
C ASN A 71 -20.43 -12.08 -3.45
N THR A 72 -19.74 -12.88 -2.62
CA THR A 72 -20.21 -14.21 -2.21
C THR A 72 -21.56 -14.13 -1.48
N ARG A 73 -21.74 -13.14 -0.58
CA ARG A 73 -23.01 -12.92 0.13
C ARG A 73 -24.17 -12.47 -0.75
N ARG A 74 -23.89 -11.88 -1.93
CA ARG A 74 -24.94 -11.46 -2.88
C ARG A 74 -25.39 -12.59 -3.80
N ALA A 75 -24.59 -13.65 -3.93
CA ALA A 75 -24.85 -14.79 -4.81
C ALA A 75 -25.53 -15.97 -4.10
N ALA A 76 -25.65 -15.92 -2.77
CA ALA A 76 -26.34 -16.88 -1.92
C ALA A 76 -27.72 -16.34 -1.53
#